data_AF-A0A7H8R6V0-F1
#
_entry.id   AF-A0A7H8R6V0-F1
#
_cell.length_a   1.000
_cell.length_b   1.000
_cell.length_c   1.000
_cell.angle_alpha   90.00
_cell.angle_beta   90.00
_cell.angle_gamma   90.00
#
_symmetry.space_group_name_H-M   'P 1'
#
loop_
_entity.id
_entity.type
_entity.pdbx_description
1 polymer ?
#
loop_
_entity_poly.entity_id
_entity_poly.type
_entity_poly.pdbx_seq_one_letter_code
_entity_poly.pdbx_strand_id
1 'polypeptide(L)'
;MNGRSQSPTDSQNSSPTLSRREKRKLEPSNGRRKAENSDKHATFNAAGTIPRDAIVRITNLVQFLGSYNDDVDKIEHALDRLMEKDEKIKSLSSAIQELKHSNNEELQGLKEEIEENSNRLIELEQRELTMIDNQQRFEAEKKQEKERRKQFDKEQQTKYERKLDAEKDRLSQVNALRTEKAQVEKTLGLYVKNVTELESQLKESESRHPIQSLSTEHYENAFSNLREKIRAITQTYLCNLPPENELDIDEVQKEFTKLQSIFGTISLSASVASRFLRVRGAQCIIVEAICSCFWQPFYVTARSLTSEAVAPLSQISNKLFEEDRYKESLWRNLTFKGLDMPTSSQDRCQVRPEVKRIAEILQRLIPKQKHKDFEIDLEELLLESIRIWDELKRDSCVVAFDLQPPSVWSPGWKAEDCPDLGLADVEANSEPGNISKMKPWCLFPRVIFHTIDGRKKFFPGNAIFANSPAFHENCAEIQRQEEEIAQIKKNFVRRPTISRGTRGLATE
;
A
#
# COMPACT_ATOMS: atom_id res chain seq x y z
N MET A 1 -38.70 7.85 -10.57
CA MET A 1 -39.57 8.71 -9.73
C MET A 1 -39.46 10.14 -10.24
N ASN A 2 -40.57 10.89 -10.26
CA ASN A 2 -40.72 12.35 -10.39
C ASN A 2 -39.96 13.08 -11.54
N GLY A 3 -40.58 13.93 -12.37
CA GLY A 3 -42.00 14.29 -12.51
C GLY A 3 -42.19 15.66 -13.20
N ARG A 4 -43.38 15.90 -13.78
CA ARG A 4 -43.83 17.09 -14.56
C ARG A 4 -43.22 17.15 -15.99
N SER A 5 -43.97 17.25 -17.10
CA SER A 5 -45.09 18.14 -17.52
C SER A 5 -44.58 19.52 -17.99
N GLN A 6 -45.04 20.14 -19.09
CA GLN A 6 -46.31 19.99 -19.85
C GLN A 6 -46.14 20.08 -21.39
N SER A 7 -47.21 19.73 -22.13
CA SER A 7 -47.57 20.23 -23.47
C SER A 7 -48.86 21.07 -23.35
N PRO A 8 -49.26 21.91 -24.33
CA PRO A 8 -50.06 21.42 -25.48
C PRO A 8 -49.90 22.23 -26.78
N THR A 9 -50.85 22.07 -27.71
CA THR A 9 -50.92 22.60 -29.09
C THR A 9 -52.09 23.60 -29.31
N ASP A 10 -52.23 24.09 -30.55
CA ASP A 10 -53.45 24.57 -31.24
C ASP A 10 -54.16 25.91 -30.92
N SER A 11 -54.17 26.80 -31.93
CA SER A 11 -55.28 27.70 -32.38
C SER A 11 -54.74 28.59 -33.52
N GLN A 12 -55.28 28.72 -34.76
CA GLN A 12 -56.62 28.92 -35.35
C GLN A 12 -57.10 30.39 -35.51
N ASN A 13 -57.38 30.74 -36.78
CA ASN A 13 -58.35 31.72 -37.34
C ASN A 13 -58.27 33.23 -37.04
N SER A 14 -58.20 34.06 -38.09
CA SER A 14 -59.33 34.97 -38.48
C SER A 14 -59.05 35.83 -39.75
N SER A 15 -60.13 36.10 -40.49
CA SER A 15 -60.32 37.13 -41.55
C SER A 15 -61.64 37.90 -41.19
N PRO A 16 -62.36 38.71 -42.03
CA PRO A 16 -62.14 39.22 -43.41
C PRO A 16 -62.64 40.69 -43.74
N THR A 17 -62.44 41.14 -44.99
CA THR A 17 -63.28 42.08 -45.84
C THR A 17 -63.58 43.56 -45.47
N LEU A 18 -63.55 44.47 -46.48
CA LEU A 18 -64.75 45.20 -47.01
C LEU A 18 -64.50 46.21 -48.18
N SER A 19 -65.44 46.22 -49.18
CA SER A 19 -66.00 47.40 -49.94
C SER A 19 -65.10 48.29 -50.87
N ARG A 20 -65.58 49.18 -51.80
CA ARG A 20 -66.89 49.44 -52.50
C ARG A 20 -66.74 50.38 -53.75
N ARG A 21 -67.59 50.18 -54.79
CA ARG A 21 -68.14 51.16 -55.80
C ARG A 21 -67.20 51.98 -56.74
N GLU A 22 -67.65 52.67 -57.82
CA GLU A 22 -68.57 52.38 -58.97
C GLU A 22 -68.75 53.61 -59.94
N LYS A 23 -69.25 53.40 -61.20
CA LYS A 23 -69.76 54.37 -62.24
C LYS A 23 -68.71 55.07 -63.15
N ARG A 24 -68.85 55.28 -64.49
CA ARG A 24 -69.92 55.56 -65.52
C ARG A 24 -70.16 57.09 -65.76
N LYS A 25 -70.40 57.66 -66.98
CA LYS A 25 -70.27 57.25 -68.42
C LYS A 25 -70.65 58.45 -69.36
N LEU A 26 -70.24 58.42 -70.66
CA LEU A 26 -70.85 59.08 -71.87
C LEU A 26 -70.62 60.58 -72.25
N GLU A 27 -70.79 60.84 -73.56
CA GLU A 27 -70.73 62.12 -74.33
C GLU A 27 -72.17 62.55 -74.83
N PRO A 28 -72.42 63.22 -75.99
CA PRO A 28 -72.28 64.66 -76.37
C PRO A 28 -73.59 65.30 -76.94
N SER A 29 -73.58 66.56 -77.49
CA SER A 29 -74.04 66.92 -78.87
C SER A 29 -74.60 68.36 -79.18
N ASN A 30 -74.14 68.92 -80.32
CA ASN A 30 -74.82 69.69 -81.42
C ASN A 30 -75.99 70.72 -81.28
N GLY A 31 -75.78 71.94 -81.85
CA GLY A 31 -76.68 72.57 -82.87
C GLY A 31 -77.80 73.55 -82.45
N ARG A 32 -78.55 74.27 -83.33
CA ARG A 32 -78.42 74.61 -84.79
C ARG A 32 -79.49 75.64 -85.33
N ARG A 33 -79.09 76.72 -86.04
CA ARG A 33 -79.74 77.44 -87.21
C ARG A 33 -81.18 78.09 -87.21
N LYS A 34 -81.21 79.36 -87.71
CA LYS A 34 -82.03 79.99 -88.83
C LYS A 34 -83.52 80.45 -88.72
N ALA A 35 -83.83 81.45 -89.60
CA ALA A 35 -85.09 81.75 -90.36
C ALA A 35 -86.23 82.56 -89.67
N GLU A 36 -87.13 83.34 -90.32
CA GLU A 36 -87.30 83.89 -91.71
C GLU A 36 -88.44 84.98 -91.79
N ASN A 37 -88.46 85.83 -92.85
CA ASN A 37 -89.59 86.59 -93.52
C ASN A 37 -90.61 87.44 -92.69
N SER A 38 -91.08 88.63 -93.15
CA SER A 38 -92.38 88.89 -93.87
C SER A 38 -92.94 90.31 -93.52
N ASP A 39 -93.92 91.00 -94.16
CA ASP A 39 -94.30 91.29 -95.58
C ASP A 39 -95.50 92.32 -95.68
N LYS A 40 -95.73 92.99 -96.84
CA LYS A 40 -97.00 93.62 -97.40
C LYS A 40 -97.65 95.00 -97.01
N HIS A 41 -97.96 95.79 -98.08
CA HIS A 41 -99.22 96.58 -98.40
C HIS A 41 -99.63 97.86 -97.61
N ALA A 42 -100.51 98.81 -98.05
CA ALA A 42 -101.11 99.33 -99.32
C ALA A 42 -102.17 100.46 -99.00
N THR A 43 -102.83 101.33 -99.84
CA THR A 43 -102.65 102.10 -101.14
C THR A 43 -103.83 103.16 -101.28
N PHE A 44 -103.99 103.87 -102.43
CA PHE A 44 -105.13 104.78 -102.88
C PHE A 44 -105.22 106.24 -102.32
N ASN A 45 -105.81 107.29 -102.99
CA ASN A 45 -105.94 107.68 -104.42
C ASN A 45 -106.57 109.12 -104.65
N ALA A 46 -106.47 109.66 -105.89
CA ALA A 46 -107.35 110.70 -106.53
C ALA A 46 -107.39 112.17 -105.98
N ALA A 47 -107.81 113.24 -106.71
CA ALA A 47 -107.81 113.59 -108.16
C ALA A 47 -108.18 115.10 -108.37
N GLY A 48 -107.74 115.75 -109.47
CA GLY A 48 -108.18 117.13 -109.84
C GLY A 48 -107.39 117.79 -111.00
N THR A 49 -108.02 118.66 -111.80
CA THR A 49 -107.48 119.21 -113.07
C THR A 49 -107.34 120.75 -113.12
N ILE A 50 -106.25 121.26 -113.73
CA ILE A 50 -106.00 122.70 -114.01
C ILE A 50 -105.07 122.87 -115.27
N PRO A 51 -104.83 124.07 -115.86
CA PRO A 51 -104.75 124.24 -117.33
C PRO A 51 -103.33 124.48 -117.91
N ARG A 52 -103.28 124.66 -119.25
CA ARG A 52 -102.08 124.47 -120.10
C ARG A 52 -100.83 125.33 -119.80
N ASP A 53 -100.95 126.55 -119.29
CA ASP A 53 -99.77 127.39 -118.98
C ASP A 53 -99.01 126.94 -117.71
N ALA A 54 -99.61 126.08 -116.87
CA ALA A 54 -98.91 125.52 -115.71
C ALA A 54 -97.87 124.44 -116.10
N ILE A 55 -98.06 123.78 -117.25
CA ILE A 55 -97.36 122.54 -117.62
C ILE A 55 -95.83 122.73 -117.65
N VAL A 56 -95.35 123.86 -118.19
CA VAL A 56 -93.89 124.13 -118.31
C VAL A 56 -93.22 124.33 -116.94
N ARG A 57 -93.96 124.78 -115.91
CA ARG A 57 -93.42 124.89 -114.53
C ARG A 57 -93.49 123.58 -113.77
N ILE A 58 -94.51 122.76 -114.04
CA ILE A 58 -94.71 121.44 -113.39
C ILE A 58 -93.58 120.47 -113.77
N THR A 59 -93.13 120.43 -115.03
CA THR A 59 -92.04 119.54 -115.47
C THR A 59 -90.76 119.71 -114.64
N ASN A 60 -90.37 120.95 -114.35
CA ASN A 60 -89.17 121.24 -113.54
C ASN A 60 -89.38 120.90 -112.05
N LEU A 61 -90.61 121.00 -111.54
CA LEU A 61 -90.95 120.61 -110.16
C LEU A 61 -90.91 119.08 -109.98
N VAL A 62 -91.36 118.32 -110.98
CA VAL A 62 -91.36 116.85 -110.93
C VAL A 62 -89.92 116.29 -110.94
N GLN A 63 -88.99 116.89 -111.69
CA GLN A 63 -87.57 116.50 -111.61
C GLN A 63 -86.96 116.79 -110.23
N PHE A 64 -87.35 117.89 -109.57
CA PHE A 64 -86.89 118.19 -108.21
C PHE A 64 -87.46 117.20 -107.17
N LEU A 65 -88.77 116.89 -107.25
CA LEU A 65 -89.42 115.93 -106.35
C LEU A 65 -88.89 114.50 -106.52
N GLY A 66 -88.51 114.11 -107.74
CA GLY A 66 -87.84 112.82 -107.99
C GLY A 66 -86.49 112.69 -107.29
N SER A 67 -85.72 113.78 -107.16
CA SER A 67 -84.48 113.81 -106.38
C SER A 67 -84.74 113.72 -104.87
N TYR A 68 -85.85 114.29 -104.39
CA TYR A 68 -86.15 114.34 -102.95
C TYR A 68 -86.53 112.97 -102.39
N ASN A 69 -87.24 112.14 -103.16
CA ASN A 69 -87.63 110.80 -102.71
C ASN A 69 -86.43 109.86 -102.53
N ASP A 70 -85.43 109.95 -103.42
CA ASP A 70 -84.21 109.14 -103.36
C ASP A 70 -83.37 109.44 -102.11
N ASP A 71 -83.47 110.65 -101.53
CA ASP A 71 -82.79 111.01 -100.28
C ASP A 71 -83.55 110.63 -99.00
N VAL A 72 -84.88 110.46 -99.05
CA VAL A 72 -85.67 109.93 -97.92
C VAL A 72 -85.33 108.46 -97.67
N ASP A 73 -85.28 107.63 -98.72
CA ASP A 73 -84.94 106.21 -98.63
C ASP A 73 -83.54 106.01 -98.00
N LYS A 74 -82.59 106.90 -98.29
CA LYS A 74 -81.24 106.90 -97.67
C LYS A 74 -81.26 107.18 -96.17
N ILE A 75 -82.22 107.99 -95.69
CA ILE A 75 -82.34 108.36 -94.27
C ILE A 75 -82.98 107.23 -93.47
N GLU A 76 -84.06 106.59 -93.97
CA GLU A 76 -84.66 105.42 -93.32
C GLU A 76 -83.62 104.29 -93.19
N HIS A 77 -82.89 104.02 -94.28
CA HIS A 77 -81.84 103.01 -94.31
C HIS A 77 -80.57 103.38 -93.52
N ALA A 78 -80.51 104.59 -92.93
CA ALA A 78 -79.52 104.98 -91.92
C ALA A 78 -80.06 104.81 -90.49
N LEU A 79 -81.37 104.93 -90.28
CA LEU A 79 -82.03 104.79 -88.97
C LEU A 79 -81.99 103.33 -88.48
N ASP A 80 -82.29 102.36 -89.35
CA ASP A 80 -82.20 100.92 -89.04
C ASP A 80 -80.80 100.52 -88.55
N ARG A 81 -79.77 101.01 -89.26
CA ARG A 81 -78.34 100.80 -88.94
C ARG A 81 -77.87 101.57 -87.70
N LEU A 82 -78.73 102.39 -87.09
CA LEU A 82 -78.51 102.98 -85.78
C LEU A 82 -79.12 102.09 -84.68
N MET A 83 -80.35 101.59 -84.87
CA MET A 83 -80.98 100.68 -83.90
C MET A 83 -80.22 99.36 -83.75
N GLU A 84 -79.74 98.77 -84.85
CA GLU A 84 -78.92 97.53 -84.83
C GLU A 84 -77.64 97.68 -83.97
N LYS A 85 -77.13 98.91 -83.81
CA LYS A 85 -75.95 99.18 -82.96
C LYS A 85 -76.30 99.30 -81.49
N ASP A 86 -77.46 99.82 -81.14
CA ASP A 86 -77.85 100.07 -79.75
C ASP A 86 -78.19 98.77 -79.00
N GLU A 87 -78.83 97.80 -79.68
CA GLU A 87 -78.98 96.43 -79.16
C GLU A 87 -77.61 95.74 -78.96
N LYS A 88 -76.66 95.99 -79.87
CA LYS A 88 -75.31 95.42 -79.83
C LYS A 88 -74.49 95.98 -78.67
N ILE A 89 -74.68 97.25 -78.32
CA ILE A 89 -74.09 97.85 -77.12
C ILE A 89 -74.65 97.20 -75.85
N LYS A 90 -75.97 97.02 -75.76
CA LYS A 90 -76.64 96.39 -74.59
C LYS A 90 -76.15 94.95 -74.34
N SER A 91 -76.03 94.14 -75.38
CA SER A 91 -75.51 92.76 -75.25
C SER A 91 -74.04 92.71 -74.80
N LEU A 92 -73.18 93.60 -75.33
CA LEU A 92 -71.78 93.70 -74.91
C LEU A 92 -71.62 94.13 -73.44
N SER A 93 -72.45 95.07 -72.95
CA SER A 93 -72.39 95.49 -71.54
C SER A 93 -72.69 94.34 -70.57
N SER A 94 -73.65 93.46 -70.90
CA SER A 94 -73.98 92.30 -70.07
C SER A 94 -72.83 91.28 -70.00
N ALA A 95 -72.23 90.96 -71.16
CA ALA A 95 -71.12 90.01 -71.24
C ALA A 95 -69.87 90.47 -70.46
N ILE A 96 -69.60 91.78 -70.44
CA ILE A 96 -68.48 92.36 -69.65
C ILE A 96 -68.70 92.16 -68.14
N GLN A 97 -69.96 92.18 -67.66
CA GLN A 97 -70.27 92.06 -66.25
C GLN A 97 -70.13 90.61 -65.74
N GLU A 98 -70.50 89.62 -66.55
CA GLU A 98 -70.32 88.19 -66.26
C GLU A 98 -68.82 87.80 -66.25
N LEU A 99 -68.07 88.20 -67.28
CA LEU A 99 -66.60 87.98 -67.35
C LEU A 99 -65.87 88.53 -66.12
N LYS A 100 -66.31 89.66 -65.58
CA LYS A 100 -65.71 90.29 -64.41
C LYS A 100 -65.96 89.53 -63.10
N HIS A 101 -67.05 88.76 -63.00
CA HIS A 101 -67.30 87.88 -61.87
C HIS A 101 -66.44 86.61 -61.98
N SER A 102 -66.44 85.97 -63.16
CA SER A 102 -65.71 84.72 -63.43
C SER A 102 -64.21 84.84 -63.15
N ASN A 103 -63.55 85.88 -63.68
CA ASN A 103 -62.11 86.08 -63.48
C ASN A 103 -61.70 86.27 -62.01
N ASN A 104 -62.62 86.75 -61.15
CA ASN A 104 -62.30 87.04 -59.76
C ASN A 104 -62.37 85.78 -58.87
N GLU A 105 -63.15 84.78 -59.26
CA GLU A 105 -63.23 83.48 -58.59
C GLU A 105 -62.04 82.58 -58.99
N GLU A 106 -61.66 82.55 -60.27
CA GLU A 106 -60.44 81.83 -60.73
C GLU A 106 -59.16 82.36 -60.06
N LEU A 107 -59.03 83.69 -59.92
CA LEU A 107 -57.87 84.32 -59.25
C LEU A 107 -57.77 83.99 -57.76
N GLN A 108 -58.87 83.63 -57.10
CA GLN A 108 -58.82 83.21 -55.70
C GLN A 108 -58.44 81.72 -55.60
N GLY A 109 -59.04 80.84 -56.41
CA GLY A 109 -58.72 79.42 -56.43
C GLY A 109 -57.25 79.13 -56.73
N LEU A 110 -56.68 79.81 -57.74
CA LEU A 110 -55.25 79.71 -58.08
C LEU A 110 -54.32 80.11 -56.92
N LYS A 111 -54.77 80.96 -56.01
CA LYS A 111 -53.97 81.45 -54.89
C LYS A 111 -53.89 80.42 -53.76
N GLU A 112 -55.01 79.76 -53.48
CA GLU A 112 -55.12 78.67 -52.51
C GLU A 112 -54.35 77.42 -52.99
N GLU A 113 -54.39 77.11 -54.30
CA GLU A 113 -53.63 76.01 -54.91
C GLU A 113 -52.09 76.22 -54.85
N ILE A 114 -51.60 77.46 -54.96
CA ILE A 114 -50.17 77.78 -54.79
C ILE A 114 -49.73 77.55 -53.34
N GLU A 115 -50.56 77.94 -52.36
CA GLU A 115 -50.25 77.77 -50.94
C GLU A 115 -50.29 76.29 -50.51
N GLU A 116 -51.24 75.51 -51.01
CA GLU A 116 -51.27 74.06 -50.74
C GLU A 116 -50.05 73.34 -51.34
N ASN A 117 -49.68 73.65 -52.60
CA ASN A 117 -48.51 73.04 -53.23
C ASN A 117 -47.19 73.43 -52.54
N SER A 118 -47.06 74.66 -52.03
CA SER A 118 -45.91 75.09 -51.22
C SER A 118 -45.77 74.25 -49.95
N ASN A 119 -46.87 74.06 -49.20
CA ASN A 119 -46.87 73.25 -47.99
C ASN A 119 -46.56 71.77 -48.26
N ARG A 120 -47.13 71.19 -49.33
CA ARG A 120 -46.84 69.81 -49.77
C ARG A 120 -45.36 69.60 -50.13
N LEU A 121 -44.69 70.60 -50.71
CA LEU A 121 -43.26 70.51 -51.04
C LEU A 121 -42.41 70.40 -49.77
N ILE A 122 -42.71 71.21 -48.75
CA ILE A 122 -42.01 71.20 -47.45
C ILE A 122 -42.22 69.87 -46.71
N GLU A 123 -43.42 69.29 -46.75
CA GLU A 123 -43.66 67.95 -46.19
C GLU A 123 -42.83 66.87 -46.91
N LEU A 124 -42.68 66.96 -48.23
CA LEU A 124 -41.91 66.00 -49.02
C LEU A 124 -40.41 66.06 -48.71
N GLU A 125 -39.82 67.27 -48.62
CA GLU A 125 -38.40 67.43 -48.24
C GLU A 125 -38.11 66.87 -46.83
N GLN A 126 -38.99 67.13 -45.85
CA GLN A 126 -38.85 66.56 -44.50
C GLN A 126 -38.97 65.02 -44.51
N ARG A 127 -39.83 64.47 -45.38
CA ARG A 127 -40.03 63.03 -45.54
C ARG A 127 -38.86 62.34 -46.24
N GLU A 128 -38.21 63.01 -47.17
CA GLU A 128 -36.98 62.54 -47.83
C GLU A 128 -35.80 62.54 -46.84
N LEU A 129 -35.56 63.65 -46.13
CA LEU A 129 -34.51 63.75 -45.12
C LEU A 129 -34.64 62.70 -44.00
N THR A 130 -35.86 62.47 -43.51
CA THR A 130 -36.11 61.42 -42.52
C THR A 130 -35.99 60.01 -43.09
N MET A 131 -36.26 59.79 -44.37
CA MET A 131 -36.00 58.49 -45.01
C MET A 131 -34.49 58.23 -45.15
N ILE A 132 -33.70 59.25 -45.48
CA ILE A 132 -32.24 59.17 -45.60
C ILE A 132 -31.58 58.85 -44.25
N ASP A 133 -31.94 59.54 -43.16
CA ASP A 133 -31.42 59.25 -41.82
C ASP A 133 -31.78 57.83 -41.36
N ASN A 134 -33.04 57.41 -41.56
CA ASN A 134 -33.47 56.05 -41.24
C ASN A 134 -32.70 54.98 -42.05
N GLN A 135 -32.42 55.23 -43.34
CA GLN A 135 -31.61 54.31 -44.15
C GLN A 135 -30.16 54.24 -43.67
N GLN A 136 -29.54 55.37 -43.34
CA GLN A 136 -28.16 55.39 -42.81
C GLN A 136 -28.06 54.66 -41.46
N ARG A 137 -29.03 54.85 -40.56
CA ARG A 137 -29.12 54.11 -39.30
C ARG A 137 -29.27 52.60 -39.53
N PHE A 138 -30.18 52.19 -40.42
CA PHE A 138 -30.39 50.78 -40.73
C PHE A 138 -29.14 50.12 -41.34
N GLU A 139 -28.39 50.82 -42.20
CA GLU A 139 -27.12 50.32 -42.73
C GLU A 139 -26.02 50.24 -41.65
N ALA A 140 -25.97 51.20 -40.72
CA ALA A 140 -25.05 51.17 -39.58
C ALA A 140 -25.35 50.01 -38.61
N GLU A 141 -26.62 49.81 -38.22
CA GLU A 141 -27.06 48.68 -37.38
C GLU A 141 -26.78 47.34 -38.07
N LYS A 142 -27.12 47.20 -39.35
CA LYS A 142 -26.85 46.01 -40.16
C LYS A 142 -25.36 45.69 -40.26
N LYS A 143 -24.49 46.71 -40.29
CA LYS A 143 -23.02 46.55 -40.23
C LYS A 143 -22.55 46.13 -38.83
N GLN A 144 -23.09 46.75 -37.78
CA GLN A 144 -22.75 46.44 -36.39
C GLN A 144 -23.15 45.02 -35.97
N GLU A 145 -24.38 44.58 -36.31
CA GLU A 145 -24.86 43.23 -36.03
C GLU A 145 -24.12 42.16 -36.86
N LYS A 146 -23.72 42.47 -38.11
CA LYS A 146 -22.86 41.58 -38.90
C LYS A 146 -21.48 41.38 -38.26
N GLU A 147 -20.92 42.42 -37.64
CA GLU A 147 -19.64 42.32 -36.93
C GLU A 147 -19.79 41.62 -35.56
N ARG A 148 -20.87 41.88 -34.82
CA ARG A 148 -21.23 41.11 -33.60
C ARG A 148 -21.34 39.62 -33.89
N ARG A 149 -22.00 39.22 -34.99
CA ARG A 149 -22.13 37.81 -35.40
C ARG A 149 -20.77 37.17 -35.67
N LYS A 150 -19.96 37.75 -36.55
CA LYS A 150 -18.58 37.28 -36.81
C LYS A 150 -17.77 37.09 -35.51
N GLN A 151 -17.88 38.05 -34.59
CA GLN A 151 -17.13 38.01 -33.35
C GLN A 151 -17.64 36.92 -32.40
N PHE A 152 -18.97 36.77 -32.26
CA PHE A 152 -19.58 35.66 -31.54
C PHE A 152 -19.21 34.30 -32.14
N ASP A 153 -19.30 34.13 -33.46
CA ASP A 153 -18.96 32.90 -34.17
C ASP A 153 -17.48 32.53 -33.94
N LYS A 154 -16.57 33.51 -34.02
CA LYS A 154 -15.14 33.35 -33.73
C LYS A 154 -14.87 32.99 -32.26
N GLU A 155 -15.58 33.61 -31.33
CA GLU A 155 -15.47 33.30 -29.89
C GLU A 155 -15.98 31.89 -29.58
N GLN A 156 -17.11 31.46 -30.17
CA GLN A 156 -17.61 30.09 -30.02
C GLN A 156 -16.64 29.08 -30.65
N GLN A 157 -16.14 29.33 -31.87
CA GLN A 157 -15.17 28.42 -32.50
C GLN A 157 -13.90 28.28 -31.66
N THR A 158 -13.31 29.40 -31.20
CA THR A 158 -12.15 29.39 -30.29
C THR A 158 -12.44 28.62 -28.99
N LYS A 159 -13.67 28.69 -28.48
CA LYS A 159 -14.13 27.98 -27.28
C LYS A 159 -14.37 26.47 -27.52
N TYR A 160 -14.78 26.08 -28.72
CA TYR A 160 -14.88 24.68 -29.12
C TYR A 160 -13.52 24.05 -29.39
N GLU A 161 -12.60 24.76 -30.06
CA GLU A 161 -11.22 24.32 -30.28
C GLU A 161 -10.49 24.09 -28.95
N ARG A 162 -10.51 25.06 -28.03
CA ARG A 162 -9.95 24.90 -26.67
C ARG A 162 -10.54 23.72 -25.88
N LYS A 163 -11.84 23.43 -26.05
CA LYS A 163 -12.48 22.27 -25.43
C LYS A 163 -12.03 20.96 -26.07
N LEU A 164 -11.92 20.94 -27.39
CA LEU A 164 -11.49 19.77 -28.15
C LEU A 164 -10.05 19.39 -27.79
N ASP A 165 -9.15 20.38 -27.68
CA ASP A 165 -7.75 20.13 -27.31
C ASP A 165 -7.60 19.71 -25.84
N ALA A 166 -8.30 20.35 -24.90
CA ALA A 166 -8.30 19.92 -23.50
C ALA A 166 -8.83 18.49 -23.30
N GLU A 167 -9.77 18.03 -24.14
CA GLU A 167 -10.28 16.66 -24.07
C GLU A 167 -9.38 15.65 -24.82
N LYS A 168 -8.63 16.07 -25.86
CA LYS A 168 -7.51 15.28 -26.42
C LYS A 168 -6.41 15.05 -25.38
N ASP A 169 -6.02 16.09 -24.65
CA ASP A 169 -4.99 16.01 -23.60
C ASP A 169 -5.41 15.07 -22.47
N ARG A 170 -6.68 15.16 -22.04
CA ARG A 170 -7.27 14.19 -21.10
C ARG A 170 -7.26 12.76 -21.63
N LEU A 171 -7.66 12.54 -22.88
CA LEU A 171 -7.67 11.21 -23.48
C LEU A 171 -6.24 10.64 -23.58
N SER A 172 -5.25 11.49 -23.87
CA SER A 172 -3.82 11.15 -23.84
C SER A 172 -3.37 10.74 -22.45
N GLN A 173 -3.67 11.52 -21.41
CA GLN A 173 -3.34 11.20 -20.01
C GLN A 173 -4.02 9.91 -19.54
N VAL A 174 -5.30 9.70 -19.85
CA VAL A 174 -6.03 8.46 -19.51
C VAL A 174 -5.43 7.24 -20.19
N ASN A 175 -5.00 7.36 -21.45
CA ASN A 175 -4.30 6.28 -22.16
C ASN A 175 -2.92 5.99 -21.55
N ALA A 176 -2.14 7.02 -21.20
CA ALA A 176 -0.84 6.88 -20.54
C ALA A 176 -0.96 6.15 -19.18
N LEU A 177 -1.88 6.61 -18.31
CA LEU A 177 -2.18 5.97 -17.03
C LEU A 177 -2.69 4.53 -17.20
N ARG A 178 -3.43 4.24 -18.27
CA ARG A 178 -3.89 2.88 -18.60
C ARG A 178 -2.74 1.97 -19.02
N THR A 179 -1.77 2.47 -19.80
CA THR A 179 -0.56 1.71 -20.15
C THR A 179 0.36 1.50 -18.95
N GLU A 180 0.54 2.52 -18.10
CA GLU A 180 1.31 2.43 -16.86
C GLU A 180 0.68 1.40 -15.92
N LYS A 181 -0.63 1.48 -15.68
CA LYS A 181 -1.36 0.49 -14.88
C LYS A 181 -1.15 -0.93 -15.40
N ALA A 182 -1.31 -1.17 -16.70
CA ALA A 182 -1.11 -2.49 -17.29
C ALA A 182 0.34 -3.00 -17.13
N GLN A 183 1.33 -2.11 -17.18
CA GLN A 183 2.73 -2.42 -16.92
C GLN A 183 2.99 -2.74 -15.43
N VAL A 184 2.36 -2.02 -14.51
CA VAL A 184 2.41 -2.30 -13.06
C VAL A 184 1.74 -3.63 -12.73
N GLU A 185 0.54 -3.91 -13.27
CA GLU A 185 -0.17 -5.18 -13.08
C GLU A 185 0.64 -6.37 -13.63
N LYS A 186 1.25 -6.22 -14.81
CA LYS A 186 2.18 -7.23 -15.37
C LYS A 186 3.41 -7.45 -14.48
N THR A 187 4.00 -6.38 -13.97
CA THR A 187 5.19 -6.42 -13.10
C THR A 187 4.88 -7.07 -11.75
N LEU A 188 3.76 -6.71 -11.12
CA LEU A 188 3.27 -7.34 -9.89
C LEU A 188 2.99 -8.83 -10.09
N GLY A 189 2.38 -9.22 -11.22
CA GLY A 189 2.16 -10.62 -11.58
C GLY A 189 3.44 -11.43 -11.82
N LEU A 190 4.56 -10.78 -12.12
CA LEU A 190 5.89 -11.42 -12.16
C LEU A 190 6.48 -11.54 -10.74
N TYR A 191 6.40 -10.49 -9.92
CA TYR A 191 6.88 -10.55 -8.53
C TYR A 191 6.15 -11.62 -7.70
N VAL A 192 4.82 -11.71 -7.79
CA VAL A 192 4.04 -12.74 -7.08
C VAL A 192 4.48 -14.15 -7.50
N LYS A 193 4.68 -14.40 -8.80
CA LYS A 193 5.19 -15.69 -9.28
C LYS A 193 6.58 -16.01 -8.74
N ASN A 194 7.50 -15.04 -8.78
CA ASN A 194 8.86 -15.22 -8.26
C ASN A 194 8.86 -15.50 -6.75
N VAL A 195 7.98 -14.85 -5.97
CA VAL A 195 7.82 -15.14 -4.54
C VAL A 195 7.31 -16.57 -4.34
N THR A 196 6.23 -16.99 -5.01
CA THR A 196 5.70 -18.36 -4.86
C THR A 196 6.68 -19.44 -5.32
N GLU A 197 7.51 -19.15 -6.33
CA GLU A 197 8.58 -20.03 -6.81
C GLU A 197 9.70 -20.15 -5.76
N LEU A 198 10.15 -19.03 -5.19
CA LEU A 198 11.17 -19.02 -4.13
C LEU A 198 10.68 -19.67 -2.83
N GLU A 199 9.41 -19.47 -2.46
CA GLU A 199 8.77 -20.17 -1.33
C GLU A 199 8.71 -21.68 -1.58
N SER A 200 8.39 -22.11 -2.81
CA SER A 200 8.40 -23.52 -3.21
C SER A 200 9.81 -24.12 -3.17
N GLN A 201 10.82 -23.41 -3.69
CA GLN A 201 12.22 -23.84 -3.68
C GLN A 201 12.80 -23.88 -2.26
N LEU A 202 12.46 -22.92 -1.40
CA LEU A 202 12.83 -22.93 0.02
C LEU A 202 12.26 -24.16 0.73
N LYS A 203 10.94 -24.38 0.60
CA LYS A 203 10.26 -25.53 1.18
C LYS A 203 10.77 -26.87 0.63
N GLU A 204 11.13 -26.93 -0.64
CA GLU A 204 11.76 -28.12 -1.21
C GLU A 204 13.15 -28.35 -0.58
N SER A 205 13.98 -27.30 -0.48
CA SER A 205 15.31 -27.36 0.14
C SER A 205 15.25 -27.83 1.61
N GLU A 206 14.34 -27.26 2.40
CA GLU A 206 14.06 -27.69 3.77
C GLU A 206 13.62 -29.17 3.82
N SER A 207 12.75 -29.61 2.91
CA SER A 207 12.28 -31.01 2.85
C SER A 207 13.35 -32.02 2.42
N ARG A 208 14.34 -31.60 1.63
CA ARG A 208 15.49 -32.43 1.22
C ARG A 208 16.46 -32.66 2.39
N HIS A 209 16.56 -31.69 3.30
CA HIS A 209 17.51 -31.71 4.41
C HIS A 209 16.86 -31.36 5.76
N PRO A 210 15.90 -32.17 6.24
CA PRO A 210 15.26 -31.93 7.52
C PRO A 210 16.29 -31.98 8.66
N ILE A 211 16.46 -30.84 9.32
CA ILE A 211 17.21 -30.71 10.57
C ILE A 211 16.23 -31.01 11.71
N GLN A 212 16.58 -31.96 12.57
CA GLN A 212 15.81 -32.26 13.76
C GLN A 212 15.86 -31.06 14.71
N SER A 213 14.72 -30.66 15.28
CA SER A 213 14.66 -29.57 16.27
C SER A 213 13.71 -29.98 17.39
N LEU A 214 14.25 -30.75 18.35
CA LEU A 214 13.52 -31.12 19.56
C LEU A 214 13.56 -29.96 20.57
N SER A 215 12.58 -29.93 21.49
CA SER A 215 12.61 -28.96 22.57
C SER A 215 13.82 -29.22 23.48
N THR A 216 14.43 -28.17 24.01
CA THR A 216 15.48 -28.30 25.03
C THR A 216 14.98 -29.09 26.26
N GLU A 217 13.68 -29.03 26.55
CA GLU A 217 13.02 -29.78 27.63
C GLU A 217 13.07 -31.31 27.42
N HIS A 218 13.04 -31.80 26.18
CA HIS A 218 13.28 -33.23 25.88
C HIS A 218 14.65 -33.67 26.40
N TYR A 219 15.70 -32.92 26.03
CA TYR A 219 17.06 -33.20 26.45
C TYR A 219 17.29 -32.98 27.95
N GLU A 220 16.68 -31.96 28.57
CA GLU A 220 16.77 -31.72 30.02
C GLU A 220 16.10 -32.84 30.84
N ASN A 221 15.02 -33.44 30.32
CA ASN A 221 14.41 -34.64 30.87
C ASN A 221 15.32 -35.87 30.67
N ALA A 222 15.87 -36.07 29.47
CA ALA A 222 16.79 -37.17 29.18
C ALA A 222 18.06 -37.14 30.05
N PHE A 223 18.70 -35.97 30.17
CA PHE A 223 19.85 -35.75 31.06
C PHE A 223 19.49 -35.93 32.54
N SER A 224 18.29 -35.51 32.96
CA SER A 224 17.82 -35.78 34.32
C SER A 224 17.66 -37.28 34.58
N ASN A 225 17.01 -38.01 33.67
CA ASN A 225 16.84 -39.46 33.77
C ASN A 225 18.19 -40.20 33.80
N LEU A 226 19.15 -39.79 32.96
CA LEU A 226 20.51 -40.36 32.98
C LEU A 226 21.24 -40.06 34.31
N ARG A 227 21.16 -38.83 34.82
CA ARG A 227 21.72 -38.46 36.14
C ARG A 227 21.13 -39.31 37.26
N GLU A 228 19.82 -39.54 37.25
CA GLU A 228 19.17 -40.38 38.26
C GLU A 228 19.55 -41.87 38.11
N LYS A 229 19.74 -42.39 36.88
CA LYS A 229 20.31 -43.74 36.66
C LYS A 229 21.75 -43.84 37.20
N ILE A 230 22.62 -42.88 36.90
CA ILE A 230 24.00 -42.79 37.43
C ILE A 230 23.98 -42.80 38.98
N ARG A 231 23.09 -42.01 39.58
CA ARG A 231 22.90 -41.94 41.04
C ARG A 231 22.43 -43.28 41.62
N ALA A 232 21.42 -43.91 41.02
CA ALA A 232 20.86 -45.18 41.49
C ALA A 232 21.87 -46.33 41.44
N ILE A 233 22.63 -46.47 40.34
CA ILE A 233 23.67 -47.50 40.18
C ILE A 233 24.76 -47.30 41.24
N THR A 234 25.35 -46.11 41.32
CA THR A 234 26.44 -45.84 42.28
C THR A 234 26.00 -46.01 43.74
N GLN A 235 24.76 -45.66 44.09
CA GLN A 235 24.20 -45.94 45.41
C GLN A 235 24.00 -47.46 45.64
N THR A 236 23.49 -48.20 44.66
CA THR A 236 23.17 -49.64 44.79
C THR A 236 24.41 -50.52 44.99
N TYR A 237 25.54 -50.13 44.38
CA TYR A 237 26.77 -50.94 44.39
C TYR A 237 27.87 -50.44 45.34
N LEU A 238 27.94 -49.14 45.66
CA LEU A 238 29.09 -48.55 46.39
C LEU A 238 28.73 -47.87 47.72
N CYS A 239 27.46 -47.86 48.13
CA CYS A 239 27.04 -47.37 49.45
C CYS A 239 27.59 -48.23 50.61
N ASN A 240 27.79 -49.53 50.37
CA ASN A 240 28.40 -50.46 51.32
C ASN A 240 29.68 -51.03 50.71
N LEU A 241 30.75 -51.12 51.51
CA LEU A 241 31.98 -51.81 51.13
C LEU A 241 31.76 -53.34 51.05
N PRO A 242 32.65 -54.09 50.37
CA PRO A 242 32.77 -55.53 50.55
C PRO A 242 33.03 -55.90 52.02
N PRO A 243 32.68 -57.11 52.46
CA PRO A 243 33.10 -57.64 53.76
C PRO A 243 34.63 -57.59 53.95
N GLU A 244 35.10 -57.50 55.19
CA GLU A 244 36.54 -57.46 55.53
C GLU A 244 37.32 -58.69 55.00
N ASN A 245 36.65 -59.83 54.83
CA ASN A 245 37.23 -61.04 54.23
C ASN A 245 37.30 -61.00 52.68
N GLU A 246 36.85 -59.92 52.04
CA GLU A 246 36.90 -59.71 50.59
C GLU A 246 37.75 -58.50 50.17
N LEU A 247 37.97 -57.53 51.06
CA LEU A 247 38.67 -56.26 50.83
C LEU A 247 39.81 -56.05 51.86
N ASP A 248 41.06 -56.10 51.40
CA ASP A 248 42.17 -55.48 52.12
C ASP A 248 42.11 -53.96 51.86
N ILE A 249 41.56 -53.23 52.82
CA ILE A 249 41.43 -51.77 52.83
C ILE A 249 42.80 -51.10 52.61
N ASP A 250 43.84 -51.64 53.23
CA ASP A 250 45.15 -51.04 53.32
C ASP A 250 45.92 -51.24 52.00
N GLU A 251 45.76 -52.38 51.32
CA GLU A 251 46.28 -52.60 49.95
C GLU A 251 45.52 -51.76 48.91
N VAL A 252 44.18 -51.78 48.93
CA VAL A 252 43.35 -51.08 47.93
C VAL A 252 43.48 -49.56 48.04
N GLN A 253 43.62 -48.99 49.24
CA GLN A 253 43.93 -47.56 49.42
C GLN A 253 45.26 -47.20 48.74
N LYS A 254 46.33 -48.00 48.99
CA LYS A 254 47.65 -47.81 48.38
C LYS A 254 47.60 -47.94 46.86
N GLU A 255 46.75 -48.81 46.32
CA GLU A 255 46.55 -48.93 44.88
C GLU A 255 45.85 -47.72 44.28
N PHE A 256 44.75 -47.23 44.87
CA PHE A 256 44.06 -46.04 44.36
C PHE A 256 44.94 -44.78 44.41
N THR A 257 45.78 -44.63 45.43
CA THR A 257 46.78 -43.54 45.49
C THR A 257 47.84 -43.67 44.38
N LYS A 258 48.34 -44.88 44.07
CA LYS A 258 49.25 -45.11 42.93
C LYS A 258 48.60 -44.80 41.58
N LEU A 259 47.33 -45.17 41.41
CA LEU A 259 46.54 -44.90 40.21
C LEU A 259 46.13 -43.42 40.06
N GLN A 260 46.45 -42.56 41.04
CA GLN A 260 45.98 -41.16 41.13
C GLN A 260 44.45 -41.04 41.01
N SER A 261 43.73 -42.09 41.43
CA SER A 261 42.28 -42.14 41.37
C SER A 261 41.65 -41.21 42.41
N ILE A 262 40.43 -40.75 42.17
CA ILE A 262 39.63 -39.97 43.13
C ILE A 262 39.57 -40.69 44.49
N PHE A 263 39.40 -42.02 44.50
CA PHE A 263 39.40 -42.83 45.73
C PHE A 263 40.72 -42.79 46.51
N GLY A 264 41.85 -42.47 45.87
CA GLY A 264 43.14 -42.28 46.54
C GLY A 264 43.18 -41.06 47.48
N THR A 265 42.14 -40.23 47.47
CA THR A 265 41.91 -39.07 48.35
C THR A 265 40.76 -39.26 49.35
N ILE A 266 40.12 -40.44 49.34
CA ILE A 266 38.98 -40.78 50.21
C ILE A 266 39.45 -41.84 51.21
N SER A 267 39.11 -41.71 52.49
CA SER A 267 39.29 -42.80 53.45
C SER A 267 38.36 -43.97 53.11
N LEU A 268 38.83 -45.21 53.13
CA LEU A 268 38.01 -46.39 52.88
C LEU A 268 37.39 -46.98 54.17
N SER A 269 36.53 -46.20 54.83
CA SER A 269 35.87 -46.58 56.10
C SER A 269 34.35 -46.75 55.98
N ALA A 270 33.71 -47.08 57.11
CA ALA A 270 32.25 -47.09 57.24
C ALA A 270 31.63 -45.71 57.57
N SER A 271 32.42 -44.62 57.62
CA SER A 271 31.91 -43.30 58.00
C SER A 271 30.91 -42.74 56.98
N VAL A 272 30.04 -41.85 57.46
CA VAL A 272 29.04 -41.16 56.63
C VAL A 272 29.70 -40.37 55.50
N ALA A 273 30.76 -39.62 55.81
CA ALA A 273 31.52 -38.83 54.84
C ALA A 273 32.24 -39.72 53.81
N SER A 274 32.96 -40.74 54.28
CA SER A 274 33.63 -41.74 53.45
C SER A 274 32.67 -42.44 52.49
N ARG A 275 31.53 -42.92 53.00
CA ARG A 275 30.44 -43.54 52.23
C ARG A 275 29.88 -42.61 51.16
N PHE A 276 29.57 -41.37 51.53
CA PHE A 276 29.07 -40.37 50.61
C PHE A 276 30.08 -40.10 49.49
N LEU A 277 31.34 -39.79 49.84
CA LEU A 277 32.38 -39.50 48.86
C LEU A 277 32.69 -40.69 47.94
N ARG A 278 32.66 -41.95 48.42
CA ARG A 278 32.79 -43.12 47.54
C ARG A 278 31.72 -43.16 46.45
N VAL A 279 30.46 -43.02 46.85
CA VAL A 279 29.33 -42.99 45.90
C VAL A 279 29.51 -41.84 44.91
N ARG A 280 29.95 -40.65 45.36
CA ARG A 280 30.14 -39.48 44.49
C ARG A 280 31.35 -39.59 43.56
N GLY A 281 32.50 -40.07 44.03
CA GLY A 281 33.69 -40.28 43.20
C GLY A 281 33.44 -41.28 42.07
N ALA A 282 32.59 -42.28 42.30
CA ALA A 282 32.12 -43.18 41.24
C ALA A 282 31.21 -42.49 40.20
N GLN A 283 30.34 -41.57 40.65
CA GLN A 283 29.53 -40.75 39.73
C GLN A 283 30.43 -39.89 38.84
N CYS A 284 31.50 -39.31 39.40
CA CYS A 284 32.51 -38.59 38.63
C CYS A 284 33.18 -39.47 37.56
N ILE A 285 33.67 -40.66 37.94
CA ILE A 285 34.36 -41.57 37.00
C ILE A 285 33.44 -42.02 35.87
N ILE A 286 32.17 -42.31 36.16
CA ILE A 286 31.17 -42.68 35.15
C ILE A 286 30.85 -41.49 34.23
N VAL A 287 30.64 -40.29 34.78
CA VAL A 287 30.36 -39.08 34.01
C VAL A 287 31.53 -38.62 33.15
N GLU A 288 32.74 -38.64 33.71
CA GLU A 288 33.98 -38.35 33.00
C GLU A 288 34.15 -39.32 31.83
N ALA A 289 33.93 -40.63 32.05
CA ALA A 289 33.97 -41.63 30.99
C ALA A 289 32.91 -41.41 29.90
N ILE A 290 31.65 -41.15 30.26
CA ILE A 290 30.57 -40.83 29.29
C ILE A 290 30.97 -39.62 28.44
N CYS A 291 31.46 -38.56 29.08
CA CYS A 291 31.83 -37.34 28.39
C CYS A 291 33.09 -37.52 27.53
N SER A 292 34.12 -38.22 28.03
CA SER A 292 35.39 -38.43 27.32
C SER A 292 35.29 -39.41 26.15
N CYS A 293 34.41 -40.42 26.25
CA CYS A 293 34.31 -41.47 25.26
C CYS A 293 33.18 -41.23 24.24
N PHE A 294 32.02 -40.72 24.67
CA PHE A 294 30.82 -40.68 23.82
C PHE A 294 30.37 -39.25 23.48
N TRP A 295 30.34 -38.33 24.45
CA TRP A 295 29.88 -36.95 24.22
C TRP A 295 31.01 -36.02 23.70
N GLN A 296 31.77 -36.52 22.73
CA GLN A 296 32.87 -35.81 22.08
C GLN A 296 32.45 -35.22 20.72
N PRO A 297 32.99 -34.05 20.32
CA PRO A 297 32.79 -33.51 18.97
C PRO A 297 33.10 -34.55 17.90
N PHE A 298 32.16 -34.76 16.98
CA PHE A 298 32.25 -35.75 15.90
C PHE A 298 32.49 -37.20 16.37
N TYR A 299 32.02 -37.57 17.57
CA TYR A 299 31.92 -38.98 17.95
C TYR A 299 30.95 -39.74 17.03
N VAL A 300 31.46 -40.83 16.46
CA VAL A 300 30.79 -41.68 15.47
C VAL A 300 30.82 -43.10 15.99
N THR A 301 29.64 -43.61 16.30
CA THR A 301 29.36 -44.89 16.96
C THR A 301 30.03 -46.09 16.25
N ALA A 302 30.14 -46.04 14.92
CA ALA A 302 30.81 -47.05 14.10
C ALA A 302 32.36 -46.97 14.09
N ARG A 303 32.95 -45.80 14.37
CA ARG A 303 34.41 -45.56 14.30
C ARG A 303 34.80 -44.25 14.99
N SER A 304 35.46 -44.35 16.14
CA SER A 304 36.11 -43.20 16.78
C SER A 304 37.13 -42.54 15.85
N LEU A 305 37.02 -41.22 15.66
CA LEU A 305 37.98 -40.42 14.92
C LEU A 305 39.21 -40.08 15.78
N THR A 306 40.37 -39.88 15.17
CA THR A 306 41.56 -39.38 15.88
C THR A 306 41.41 -37.88 16.18
N SER A 307 42.09 -37.38 17.21
CA SER A 307 42.07 -35.94 17.53
C SER A 307 42.49 -35.05 16.35
N GLU A 308 43.41 -35.54 15.51
CA GLU A 308 43.86 -34.87 14.28
C GLU A 308 42.76 -34.76 13.21
N ALA A 309 41.82 -35.72 13.16
CA ALA A 309 40.66 -35.68 12.26
C ALA A 309 39.49 -34.88 12.85
N VAL A 310 39.31 -34.89 14.18
CA VAL A 310 38.28 -34.12 14.90
C VAL A 310 38.58 -32.63 14.90
N ALA A 311 39.85 -32.22 14.98
CA ALA A 311 40.23 -30.80 15.08
C ALA A 311 39.81 -29.95 13.86
N PRO A 312 40.05 -30.35 12.59
CA PRO A 312 39.55 -29.61 11.42
C PRO A 312 38.02 -29.53 11.37
N LEU A 313 37.30 -30.62 11.67
CA LEU A 313 35.84 -30.63 11.71
C LEU A 313 35.31 -29.66 12.79
N SER A 314 35.96 -29.61 13.95
CA SER A 314 35.63 -28.68 15.03
C SER A 314 35.94 -27.23 14.66
N GLN A 315 37.01 -26.96 13.90
CA GLN A 315 37.31 -25.62 13.37
C GLN A 315 36.26 -25.16 12.35
N ILE A 316 35.80 -26.06 11.46
CA ILE A 316 34.74 -25.77 10.48
C ILE A 316 33.41 -25.49 11.20
N SER A 317 33.01 -26.35 12.15
CA SER A 317 31.82 -26.14 12.99
C SER A 317 31.86 -24.78 13.69
N ASN A 318 32.95 -24.45 14.40
CA ASN A 318 33.09 -23.17 15.08
C ASN A 318 33.03 -21.96 14.12
N LYS A 319 33.62 -22.05 12.92
CA LYS A 319 33.57 -20.96 11.93
C LYS A 319 32.19 -20.80 11.30
N LEU A 320 31.49 -21.89 11.01
CA LEU A 320 30.10 -21.83 10.57
C LEU A 320 29.18 -21.31 11.69
N PHE A 321 29.43 -21.67 12.95
CA PHE A 321 28.66 -21.18 14.11
C PHE A 321 28.80 -19.65 14.33
N GLU A 322 29.99 -19.10 14.04
CA GLU A 322 30.24 -17.66 14.06
C GLU A 322 29.52 -16.91 12.92
N GLU A 323 29.35 -17.54 11.75
CA GLU A 323 28.72 -16.93 10.57
C GLU A 323 27.19 -17.11 10.55
N ASP A 324 26.71 -18.34 10.66
CA ASP A 324 25.31 -18.73 10.55
C ASP A 324 25.05 -20.10 11.22
N ARG A 325 24.31 -20.09 12.33
CA ARG A 325 23.97 -21.31 13.10
C ARG A 325 23.13 -22.33 12.33
N TYR A 326 22.35 -21.90 11.33
CA TYR A 326 21.60 -22.81 10.47
C TYR A 326 22.53 -23.51 9.47
N LYS A 327 23.49 -22.79 8.88
CA LYS A 327 24.54 -23.42 8.04
C LYS A 327 25.38 -24.41 8.83
N GLU A 328 25.77 -24.09 10.07
CA GLU A 328 26.46 -25.03 10.96
C GLU A 328 25.62 -26.28 11.18
N SER A 329 24.37 -26.12 11.60
CA SER A 329 23.48 -27.25 11.93
C SER A 329 23.25 -28.15 10.72
N LEU A 330 23.05 -27.57 9.53
CA LEU A 330 22.91 -28.29 8.28
C LEU A 330 24.20 -29.05 7.92
N TRP A 331 25.35 -28.38 7.95
CA TRP A 331 26.65 -28.98 7.65
C TRP A 331 27.01 -30.10 8.64
N ARG A 332 26.73 -29.91 9.93
CA ARG A 332 26.94 -30.91 11.00
C ARG A 332 26.04 -32.13 10.81
N ASN A 333 24.76 -31.91 10.52
CA ASN A 333 23.79 -32.97 10.23
C ASN A 333 24.20 -33.79 8.97
N LEU A 334 24.63 -33.12 7.90
CA LEU A 334 25.16 -33.77 6.68
C LEU A 334 26.48 -34.50 6.94
N THR A 335 27.38 -33.94 7.75
CA THR A 335 28.66 -34.56 8.14
C THR A 335 28.42 -35.83 8.94
N PHE A 336 27.52 -35.82 9.92
CA PHE A 336 27.13 -37.05 10.63
C PHE A 336 26.44 -38.06 9.72
N LYS A 337 25.59 -37.65 8.77
CA LYS A 337 25.02 -38.55 7.76
C LYS A 337 26.08 -39.22 6.86
N GLY A 338 27.21 -38.55 6.59
CA GLY A 338 28.33 -39.12 5.85
C GLY A 338 29.29 -39.98 6.69
N LEU A 339 29.39 -39.73 7.99
CA LEU A 339 30.26 -40.46 8.91
C LEU A 339 29.59 -41.69 9.53
N ASP A 340 28.32 -41.58 9.94
CA ASP A 340 27.50 -42.67 10.50
C ASP A 340 27.01 -43.62 9.38
N MET A 341 27.94 -44.16 8.59
CA MET A 341 27.67 -45.20 7.60
C MET A 341 27.09 -46.45 8.29
N PRO A 342 26.04 -47.10 7.74
CA PRO A 342 25.30 -48.15 8.43
C PRO A 342 26.09 -49.47 8.53
N THR A 343 26.93 -49.59 9.55
CA THR A 343 27.50 -50.87 10.01
C THR A 343 26.45 -51.66 10.79
N SER A 344 26.27 -52.94 10.45
CA SER A 344 25.21 -53.77 11.02
C SER A 344 25.39 -54.06 12.52
N SER A 345 24.51 -53.48 13.35
CA SER A 345 24.14 -53.95 14.70
C SER A 345 25.32 -54.37 15.60
N GLN A 346 26.12 -53.40 16.05
CA GLN A 346 27.36 -53.66 16.82
C GLN A 346 27.46 -52.89 18.15
N ASP A 347 26.36 -52.25 18.56
CA ASP A 347 26.27 -51.26 19.63
C ASP A 347 26.79 -51.79 20.98
N ARG A 348 26.35 -53.00 21.39
CA ARG A 348 26.82 -53.67 22.62
C ARG A 348 28.31 -54.03 22.59
N CYS A 349 28.96 -54.11 21.43
CA CYS A 349 30.41 -54.35 21.35
C CYS A 349 31.23 -53.06 21.57
N GLN A 350 30.64 -51.89 21.37
CA GLN A 350 31.34 -50.59 21.44
C GLN A 350 31.47 -50.08 22.88
N VAL A 351 30.48 -50.34 23.74
CA VAL A 351 30.52 -49.92 25.17
C VAL A 351 31.38 -50.82 26.05
N ARG A 352 31.69 -52.05 25.61
CA ARG A 352 32.41 -53.05 26.43
C ARG A 352 33.83 -52.69 26.88
N PRO A 353 34.67 -51.96 26.10
CA PRO A 353 35.95 -51.48 26.60
C PRO A 353 35.79 -50.49 27.76
N GLU A 354 34.83 -49.56 27.65
CA GLU A 354 34.51 -48.57 28.67
C GLU A 354 33.87 -49.19 29.92
N VAL A 355 32.94 -50.14 29.75
CA VAL A 355 32.39 -50.94 30.87
C VAL A 355 33.54 -51.57 31.65
N LYS A 356 34.49 -52.24 30.97
CA LYS A 356 35.66 -52.83 31.62
C LYS A 356 36.56 -51.80 32.30
N ARG A 357 36.91 -50.70 31.62
CA ARG A 357 37.78 -49.64 32.18
C ARG A 357 37.20 -49.03 33.46
N ILE A 358 35.89 -48.82 33.50
CA ILE A 358 35.18 -48.31 34.69
C ILE A 358 35.08 -49.41 35.76
N ALA A 359 34.72 -50.64 35.36
CA ALA A 359 34.55 -51.77 36.25
C ALA A 359 35.86 -52.19 36.94
N GLU A 360 36.99 -52.17 36.24
CA GLU A 360 38.31 -52.38 36.84
C GLU A 360 38.53 -51.46 38.04
N ILE A 361 38.26 -50.16 37.91
CA ILE A 361 38.42 -49.19 39.01
C ILE A 361 37.39 -49.45 40.12
N LEU A 362 36.11 -49.65 39.77
CA LEU A 362 35.02 -49.66 40.74
C LEU A 362 34.75 -51.01 41.42
N GLN A 363 34.98 -52.15 40.77
CA GLN A 363 34.74 -53.50 41.33
C GLN A 363 35.57 -53.78 42.59
N ARG A 364 36.71 -53.11 42.75
CA ARG A 364 37.53 -53.10 43.99
C ARG A 364 36.75 -52.66 45.23
N LEU A 365 35.66 -51.92 45.06
CA LEU A 365 34.78 -51.40 46.12
C LEU A 365 33.38 -52.03 46.11
N ILE A 366 33.14 -53.06 45.28
CA ILE A 366 31.85 -53.75 45.13
C ILE A 366 32.01 -55.20 45.61
N PRO A 367 31.07 -55.78 46.39
CA PRO A 367 31.09 -57.19 46.77
C PRO A 367 31.11 -58.12 45.53
N LYS A 368 31.91 -59.19 45.55
CA LYS A 368 32.22 -59.99 44.34
C LYS A 368 30.98 -60.61 43.67
N GLN A 369 29.97 -60.97 44.47
CA GLN A 369 28.69 -61.48 44.01
C GLN A 369 27.87 -60.48 43.16
N LYS A 370 28.13 -59.17 43.28
CA LYS A 370 27.45 -58.10 42.52
C LYS A 370 28.19 -57.64 41.26
N HIS A 371 29.40 -58.15 40.98
CA HIS A 371 30.26 -57.63 39.90
C HIS A 371 29.61 -57.71 38.51
N LYS A 372 28.86 -58.78 38.23
CA LYS A 372 28.16 -58.98 36.94
C LYS A 372 26.94 -58.08 36.79
N ASP A 373 26.15 -57.94 37.85
CA ASP A 373 24.95 -57.10 37.85
C ASP A 373 25.35 -55.63 37.61
N PHE A 374 26.43 -55.19 38.25
CA PHE A 374 27.05 -53.89 38.01
C PHE A 374 27.55 -53.70 36.57
N GLU A 375 28.21 -54.70 35.98
CA GLU A 375 28.62 -54.64 34.56
C GLU A 375 27.43 -54.52 33.60
N ILE A 376 26.31 -55.20 33.89
CA ILE A 376 25.08 -55.16 33.08
C ILE A 376 24.40 -53.79 33.20
N ASP A 377 24.16 -53.30 34.42
CA ASP A 377 23.56 -51.99 34.68
C ASP A 377 24.41 -50.87 34.05
N LEU A 378 25.74 -51.02 34.06
CA LEU A 378 26.66 -50.10 33.40
C LEU A 378 26.62 -50.22 31.87
N GLU A 379 26.53 -51.43 31.28
CA GLU A 379 26.37 -51.59 29.82
C GLU A 379 25.11 -50.86 29.34
N GLU A 380 23.98 -51.00 30.05
CA GLU A 380 22.73 -50.29 29.73
C GLU A 380 22.80 -48.77 29.95
N LEU A 381 23.53 -48.33 30.97
CA LEU A 381 23.77 -46.90 31.24
C LEU A 381 24.58 -46.22 30.13
N LEU A 382 25.64 -46.87 29.66
CA LEU A 382 26.48 -46.31 28.60
C LEU A 382 25.71 -46.29 27.25
N LEU A 383 24.93 -47.32 26.94
CA LEU A 383 24.05 -47.35 25.76
C LEU A 383 22.99 -46.24 25.79
N GLU A 384 22.37 -45.97 26.94
CA GLU A 384 21.49 -44.80 27.14
C GLU A 384 22.22 -43.49 26.84
N SER A 385 23.46 -43.34 27.32
CA SER A 385 24.25 -42.12 27.08
C SER A 385 24.62 -41.92 25.60
N ILE A 386 24.86 -43.00 24.85
CA ILE A 386 25.08 -42.97 23.40
C ILE A 386 23.81 -42.57 22.66
N ARG A 387 22.65 -43.15 23.01
CA ARG A 387 21.35 -42.79 22.38
C ARG A 387 21.05 -41.30 22.50
N ILE A 388 21.22 -40.73 23.71
CA ILE A 388 21.01 -39.30 23.96
C ILE A 388 21.94 -38.45 23.06
N TRP A 389 23.17 -38.90 22.85
CA TRP A 389 24.12 -38.22 21.96
C TRP A 389 23.81 -38.38 20.48
N ASP A 390 23.40 -39.56 20.02
CA ASP A 390 23.05 -39.80 18.61
C ASP A 390 21.81 -39.03 18.17
N GLU A 391 20.86 -38.76 19.07
CA GLU A 391 19.79 -37.76 18.87
C GLU A 391 20.36 -36.33 18.84
N LEU A 392 21.15 -35.95 19.83
CA LEU A 392 21.59 -34.56 20.04
C LEU A 392 22.60 -34.06 18.99
N LYS A 393 23.51 -34.92 18.53
CA LYS A 393 24.59 -34.56 17.60
C LYS A 393 24.07 -34.13 16.23
N ARG A 394 22.83 -34.51 15.89
CA ARG A 394 22.13 -34.25 14.62
C ARG A 394 21.07 -33.13 14.71
N ASP A 395 20.82 -32.59 15.90
CA ASP A 395 19.80 -31.55 16.14
C ASP A 395 20.27 -30.14 15.72
N SER A 396 19.29 -29.25 15.53
CA SER A 396 19.38 -27.80 15.36
C SER A 396 20.17 -27.03 16.42
N CYS A 397 20.37 -27.60 17.62
CA CYS A 397 21.11 -26.96 18.69
C CYS A 397 22.57 -27.46 18.78
N VAL A 398 23.50 -26.52 18.99
CA VAL A 398 24.91 -26.84 19.27
C VAL A 398 25.08 -26.93 20.78
N VAL A 399 25.47 -28.09 21.28
CA VAL A 399 25.65 -28.32 22.72
C VAL A 399 27.12 -28.39 23.11
N ALA A 400 27.46 -27.72 24.19
CA ALA A 400 28.72 -27.88 24.90
C ALA A 400 28.48 -28.47 26.30
N PHE A 401 29.34 -29.42 26.69
CA PHE A 401 29.38 -29.98 28.04
C PHE A 401 30.55 -29.36 28.81
N ASP A 402 30.26 -28.84 29.99
CA ASP A 402 31.24 -28.30 30.92
C ASP A 402 31.38 -29.22 32.13
N LEU A 403 32.58 -29.76 32.32
CA LEU A 403 32.96 -30.68 33.38
C LEU A 403 33.84 -30.02 34.46
N GLN A 404 34.00 -28.69 34.43
CA GLN A 404 34.88 -27.95 35.34
C GLN A 404 34.07 -27.08 36.31
N PRO A 405 33.45 -27.68 37.37
CA PRO A 405 32.82 -26.90 38.42
C PRO A 405 33.86 -25.99 39.09
N PRO A 406 33.55 -24.69 39.30
CA PRO A 406 34.48 -23.75 39.90
C PRO A 406 34.75 -24.05 41.38
N SER A 407 35.86 -23.54 41.92
CA SER A 407 36.30 -23.78 43.30
C SER A 407 35.27 -23.42 44.38
N VAL A 408 34.37 -22.50 44.07
CA VAL A 408 33.27 -22.01 44.91
C VAL A 408 31.98 -22.08 44.10
N TRP A 409 30.84 -22.32 44.76
CA TRP A 409 29.52 -22.39 44.13
C TRP A 409 29.21 -21.17 43.24
N SER A 410 28.58 -21.41 42.08
CA SER A 410 28.25 -20.37 41.12
C SER A 410 26.99 -20.65 40.29
N PRO A 411 26.38 -19.63 39.65
CA PRO A 411 25.21 -19.80 38.79
C PRO A 411 25.44 -20.81 37.64
N GLY A 412 24.50 -21.73 37.48
CA GLY A 412 24.57 -22.83 36.51
C GLY A 412 25.17 -24.12 37.06
N TRP A 413 25.56 -24.16 38.34
CA TRP A 413 25.93 -25.38 39.06
C TRP A 413 25.07 -25.56 40.32
N LYS A 414 24.78 -26.82 40.66
CA LYS A 414 24.12 -27.24 41.89
C LYS A 414 25.13 -27.94 42.79
N ALA A 415 25.23 -27.50 44.03
CA ALA A 415 25.90 -28.27 45.07
C ALA A 415 25.07 -29.53 45.37
N GLU A 416 25.75 -30.65 45.61
CA GLU A 416 25.12 -31.87 46.12
C GLU A 416 25.87 -32.29 47.38
N ASP A 417 25.32 -31.92 48.53
CA ASP A 417 25.91 -32.12 49.86
C ASP A 417 25.42 -33.41 50.54
N CYS A 418 26.07 -33.75 51.66
CA CYS A 418 25.70 -34.91 52.48
C CYS A 418 24.69 -34.48 53.56
N PRO A 419 23.41 -34.91 53.50
CA PRO A 419 22.39 -34.47 54.46
C PRO A 419 22.69 -34.95 55.88
N ASP A 420 23.28 -36.15 55.99
CA ASP A 420 23.61 -36.83 57.26
C ASP A 420 24.70 -36.11 58.08
N LEU A 421 25.52 -35.24 57.47
CA LEU A 421 26.60 -34.49 58.15
C LEU A 421 26.14 -33.13 58.69
N GLY A 422 24.98 -32.65 58.24
CA GLY A 422 24.39 -31.38 58.64
C GLY A 422 25.11 -30.13 58.11
N LEU A 423 24.39 -29.01 58.14
CA LEU A 423 24.98 -27.66 58.09
C LEU A 423 25.35 -27.25 59.52
N ALA A 424 26.27 -27.97 60.15
CA ALA A 424 26.99 -27.42 61.29
C ALA A 424 27.80 -26.22 60.78
N ASP A 425 27.77 -25.09 61.50
CA ASP A 425 28.65 -23.96 61.20
C ASP A 425 30.11 -24.41 61.35
N VAL A 426 30.75 -24.75 60.23
CA VAL A 426 32.19 -24.98 60.16
C VAL A 426 32.85 -23.64 60.41
N GLU A 427 33.16 -23.38 61.68
CA GLU A 427 33.72 -22.10 62.12
C GLU A 427 34.88 -21.69 61.21
N ALA A 428 34.84 -20.46 60.70
CA ALA A 428 35.86 -19.89 59.82
C ALA A 428 37.24 -19.69 60.50
N ASN A 429 37.42 -20.29 61.68
CA ASN A 429 38.61 -20.33 62.52
C ASN A 429 39.53 -21.52 62.18
N SER A 430 39.07 -22.52 61.42
CA SER A 430 39.94 -23.61 60.95
C SER A 430 40.96 -23.09 59.93
N GLU A 431 42.26 -23.24 60.20
CA GLU A 431 43.32 -22.64 59.36
C GLU A 431 43.20 -23.06 57.88
N PRO A 432 43.27 -22.11 56.92
CA PRO A 432 43.03 -22.39 55.49
C PRO A 432 44.10 -23.28 54.82
N GLY A 433 45.20 -23.61 55.52
CA GLY A 433 46.36 -24.29 54.96
C GLY A 433 46.11 -25.71 54.44
N ASN A 434 45.11 -26.44 54.94
CA ASN A 434 44.86 -27.83 54.56
C ASN A 434 43.64 -28.03 53.64
N ILE A 435 42.68 -27.11 53.66
CA ILE A 435 41.46 -27.15 52.80
C ILE A 435 41.82 -26.98 51.31
N SER A 436 42.91 -26.25 51.03
CA SER A 436 43.40 -25.86 49.69
C SER A 436 43.73 -27.01 48.71
N LYS A 437 43.59 -28.28 49.10
CA LYS A 437 44.02 -29.46 48.30
C LYS A 437 42.90 -30.13 47.51
N MET A 438 41.65 -30.07 47.98
CA MET A 438 40.53 -30.75 47.31
C MET A 438 40.03 -29.93 46.12
N LYS A 439 40.01 -30.54 44.94
CA LYS A 439 39.37 -29.97 43.74
C LYS A 439 37.86 -30.26 43.78
N PRO A 440 36.99 -29.36 43.27
CA PRO A 440 35.59 -29.66 43.03
C PRO A 440 35.41 -30.89 42.13
N TRP A 441 34.35 -31.66 42.37
CA TRP A 441 34.07 -32.92 41.68
C TRP A 441 32.79 -32.80 40.86
N CYS A 442 32.88 -33.03 39.54
CA CYS A 442 31.73 -33.01 38.64
C CYS A 442 30.91 -34.30 38.77
N LEU A 443 29.66 -34.20 39.26
CA LEU A 443 28.71 -35.31 39.38
C LEU A 443 27.77 -35.42 38.18
N PHE A 444 27.61 -34.32 37.42
CA PHE A 444 26.94 -34.26 36.12
C PHE A 444 27.34 -32.95 35.42
N PRO A 445 27.69 -32.95 34.12
CA PRO A 445 28.17 -31.73 33.46
C PRO A 445 27.10 -30.65 33.39
N ARG A 446 27.55 -29.39 33.41
CA ARG A 446 26.70 -28.25 33.03
C ARG A 446 26.54 -28.28 31.50
N VAL A 447 25.30 -28.35 31.02
CA VAL A 447 25.01 -28.46 29.58
C VAL A 447 24.55 -27.11 29.04
N ILE A 448 25.21 -26.65 27.97
CA ILE A 448 24.97 -25.33 27.36
C ILE A 448 24.40 -25.54 25.96
N PHE A 449 23.09 -25.32 25.80
CA PHE A 449 22.41 -25.36 24.52
C PHE A 449 22.55 -24.01 23.81
N HIS A 450 23.08 -24.00 22.59
CA HIS A 450 23.07 -22.86 21.69
C HIS A 450 22.00 -23.09 20.61
N THR A 451 20.88 -22.39 20.73
CA THR A 451 19.73 -22.49 19.82
C THR A 451 19.94 -21.64 18.57
N ILE A 452 19.23 -21.93 17.48
CA ILE A 452 19.34 -21.16 16.22
C ILE A 452 18.97 -19.68 16.41
N ASP A 453 18.01 -19.39 17.30
CA ASP A 453 17.47 -18.04 17.60
C ASP A 453 18.44 -17.08 18.32
N GLY A 454 19.73 -17.43 18.40
CA GLY A 454 20.76 -16.62 19.06
C GLY A 454 20.94 -16.92 20.56
N ARG A 455 19.93 -17.44 21.25
CA ARG A 455 19.93 -17.59 22.72
C ARG A 455 20.88 -18.70 23.19
N LYS A 456 21.06 -18.75 24.52
CA LYS A 456 21.69 -19.86 25.25
C LYS A 456 20.74 -20.33 26.36
N LYS A 457 20.50 -21.65 26.45
CA LYS A 457 19.81 -22.28 27.59
C LYS A 457 20.81 -23.14 28.36
N PHE A 458 20.63 -23.23 29.68
CA PHE A 458 21.57 -23.90 30.58
C PHE A 458 20.84 -24.97 31.39
N PHE A 459 21.22 -26.24 31.19
CA PHE A 459 20.93 -27.27 32.18
C PHE A 459 22.00 -27.21 33.27
N PRO A 460 21.63 -27.03 34.55
CA PRO A 460 22.60 -26.88 35.60
C PRO A 460 23.34 -28.19 35.87
N GLY A 461 24.66 -28.13 35.94
CA GLY A 461 25.50 -29.27 36.34
C GLY A 461 25.37 -29.55 37.84
N ASN A 462 25.75 -30.75 38.26
CA ASN A 462 25.82 -31.14 39.68
C ASN A 462 27.29 -31.31 40.09
N ALA A 463 27.67 -30.86 41.28
CA ALA A 463 29.04 -30.98 41.78
C ALA A 463 29.11 -31.07 43.32
N ILE A 464 30.19 -31.67 43.84
CA ILE A 464 30.68 -31.38 45.20
C ILE A 464 31.70 -30.24 45.08
N PHE A 465 31.54 -29.19 45.89
CA PHE A 465 32.48 -28.07 45.96
C PHE A 465 33.54 -28.30 47.03
N ALA A 466 34.71 -27.68 46.89
CA ALA A 466 35.88 -27.91 47.76
C ALA A 466 35.61 -27.61 49.25
N ASN A 467 34.59 -26.81 49.56
CA ASN A 467 34.12 -26.44 50.89
C ASN A 467 32.96 -27.30 51.43
N SER A 468 32.64 -28.44 50.80
CA SER A 468 31.55 -29.31 51.28
C SER A 468 31.96 -30.04 52.58
N PRO A 469 31.10 -30.10 53.63
CA PRO A 469 31.41 -30.76 54.90
C PRO A 469 31.93 -32.20 54.76
N ALA A 470 31.53 -32.92 53.72
CA ALA A 470 32.01 -34.27 53.43
C ALA A 470 33.52 -34.33 53.15
N PHE A 471 34.10 -33.31 52.48
CA PHE A 471 35.55 -33.23 52.29
C PHE A 471 36.28 -32.90 53.59
N HIS A 472 35.73 -32.01 54.42
CA HIS A 472 36.33 -31.64 55.71
C HIS A 472 36.41 -32.85 56.66
N GLU A 473 35.30 -33.59 56.84
CA GLU A 473 35.28 -34.78 57.71
C GLU A 473 36.16 -35.91 57.17
N ASN A 474 36.19 -36.13 55.84
CA ASN A 474 37.09 -37.11 55.21
C ASN A 474 38.57 -36.76 55.42
N CYS A 475 38.96 -35.49 55.29
CA CYS A 475 40.33 -35.06 55.59
C CYS A 475 40.69 -35.27 57.06
N ALA A 476 39.76 -34.97 57.99
CA ALA A 476 39.95 -35.23 59.42
C ALA A 476 39.98 -36.73 59.74
N GLU A 477 39.26 -37.57 59.00
CA GLU A 477 39.30 -39.04 59.11
C GLU A 477 40.64 -39.62 58.63
N ILE A 478 41.14 -39.19 57.46
CA ILE A 478 42.46 -39.59 56.96
C ILE A 478 43.56 -39.17 57.95
N GLN A 479 43.52 -37.93 58.47
CA GLN A 479 44.51 -37.48 59.46
C GLN A 479 44.47 -38.32 60.75
N ARG A 480 43.27 -38.64 61.28
CA ARG A 480 43.13 -39.54 62.45
C ARG A 480 43.75 -40.92 62.19
N GLN A 481 43.54 -41.49 61.01
CA GLN A 481 44.10 -42.78 60.60
C GLN A 481 45.64 -42.72 60.46
N GLU A 482 46.18 -41.66 59.84
CA GLU A 482 47.64 -41.45 59.74
C GLU A 482 48.28 -41.29 61.12
N GLU A 483 47.65 -40.55 62.05
CA GLU A 483 48.11 -40.36 63.42
C GLU A 483 48.06 -41.66 64.24
N GLU A 484 47.00 -42.46 64.13
CA GLU A 484 46.89 -43.77 64.77
C GLU A 484 47.98 -44.73 64.27
N ILE A 485 48.16 -44.82 62.94
CA ILE A 485 49.21 -45.62 62.31
C ILE A 485 50.60 -45.16 62.77
N ALA A 486 50.83 -43.85 62.90
CA ALA A 486 52.09 -43.30 63.41
C ALA A 486 52.31 -43.64 64.90
N GLN A 487 51.27 -43.59 65.74
CA GLN A 487 51.34 -44.01 67.14
C GLN A 487 51.62 -45.51 67.29
N ILE A 488 50.96 -46.37 66.50
CA ILE A 488 51.20 -47.81 66.47
C ILE A 488 52.67 -48.09 66.10
N LYS A 489 53.18 -47.50 65.00
CA LYS A 489 54.59 -47.62 64.58
C LYS A 489 55.56 -47.18 65.70
N LYS A 490 55.29 -46.03 66.33
CA LYS A 490 56.08 -45.48 67.46
C LYS A 490 56.08 -46.41 68.68
N ASN A 491 54.98 -47.12 68.94
CA ASN A 491 54.87 -48.07 70.04
C ASN A 491 55.55 -49.41 69.75
N PHE A 492 55.54 -49.89 68.49
CA PHE A 492 56.32 -51.07 68.09
C PHE A 492 57.83 -50.83 68.20
N VAL A 493 58.33 -49.69 67.74
CA VAL A 493 59.76 -49.30 67.86
C VAL A 493 60.22 -49.16 69.32
N ARG A 494 59.29 -48.98 70.27
CA ARG A 494 59.59 -48.80 71.70
C ARG A 494 59.57 -50.07 72.55
N ARG A 495 59.27 -51.25 71.99
CA ARG A 495 59.45 -52.52 72.72
C ARG A 495 60.95 -52.83 72.85
N PRO A 496 61.52 -52.89 74.07
CA PRO A 496 62.93 -53.23 74.22
C PRO A 496 63.19 -54.65 73.73
N THR A 497 64.21 -54.84 72.89
CA THR A 497 64.76 -56.16 72.63
C THR A 497 65.30 -56.71 73.95
N ILE A 498 64.60 -57.69 74.52
CA ILE A 498 65.08 -58.40 75.71
C ILE A 498 66.37 -59.11 75.32
N SER A 499 67.50 -58.53 75.72
CA SER A 499 68.82 -59.10 75.52
C SER A 499 68.87 -60.46 76.20
N ARG A 500 68.78 -61.53 75.39
CA ARG A 500 68.75 -62.91 75.85
C ARG A 500 70.17 -63.34 76.22
N GLY A 501 70.69 -62.75 77.29
CA GLY A 501 72.00 -62.99 77.88
C GLY A 501 72.17 -64.45 78.30
N THR A 502 72.45 -65.30 77.33
CA THR A 502 72.64 -66.74 77.50
C THR A 502 74.10 -66.93 77.87
N ARG A 503 74.34 -67.30 79.13
CA ARG A 503 75.69 -67.46 79.67
C ARG A 503 76.49 -68.47 78.83
N GLY A 504 77.78 -68.18 78.61
CA GLY A 504 78.70 -69.23 78.19
C GLY A 504 78.78 -70.30 79.27
N LEU A 505 78.60 -71.56 78.89
CA LEU A 505 79.03 -72.71 79.67
C LEU A 505 80.45 -73.04 79.22
N ALA A 506 81.39 -72.99 80.16
CA ALA A 506 82.74 -73.50 79.98
C ALA A 506 82.83 -74.91 80.58
N THR A 507 83.68 -75.76 79.99
CA THR A 507 84.39 -76.90 80.61
C THR A 507 83.61 -77.78 81.60
N GLU A 508 83.37 -79.04 81.23
CA GLU A 508 84.42 -80.08 81.22
C GLU A 508 84.28 -80.96 79.97
#